data_AF-G3XWL6-F1
#
_entry.id   AF-G3XWL6-F1
#
_cell.length_a   1.000
_cell.length_b   1.000
_cell.length_c   1.000
_cell.angle_alpha   90.00
_cell.angle_beta   90.00
_cell.angle_gamma   90.00
#
_symmetry.space_group_name_H-M   'P 1'
#
loop_
_entity.id
_entity.type
_entity.pdbx_description
1 polymer ?
#
loop_
_entity_poly.entity_id
_entity_poly.type
_entity_poly.pdbx_seq_one_letter_code
_entity_poly.pdbx_strand_id
1 'polypeptide(L)'
;MVMGVSRSLKSEWPDTRVVVLEPASSPVITKGRTGPHIVEGIGIAFHGEGRAMCRRLAREEGLLVGTPTGLNVVAAIALAKEPGPGKTVVTVAVDTGLRYMNGNLLADA
;
A
#
# COMPACT_ATOMS: atom_id res chain seq x y z
N MET A 1 3.30 -3.45 12.70
CA MET A 1 2.23 -2.43 12.79
C MET A 1 0.83 -3.03 12.68
N VAL A 2 0.50 -3.77 11.60
CA VAL A 2 -0.87 -4.28 11.32
C VAL A 2 -1.55 -4.96 12.51
N MET A 3 -0.87 -5.87 13.22
CA MET A 3 -1.48 -6.59 14.34
C MET A 3 -1.88 -5.68 15.51
N GLY A 4 -1.14 -4.60 15.74
CA GLY A 4 -1.49 -3.61 16.76
C GLY A 4 -2.74 -2.83 16.36
N VAL A 5 -2.75 -2.30 15.14
CA VAL A 5 -3.90 -1.56 14.57
C VAL A 5 -5.15 -2.43 14.55
N SER A 6 -5.03 -3.69 14.13
CA SER A 6 -6.16 -4.64 14.10
C SER A 6 -6.78 -4.85 15.48
N ARG A 7 -5.95 -5.04 16.51
CA ARG A 7 -6.44 -5.20 17.90
C ARG A 7 -7.15 -3.95 18.39
N SER A 8 -6.54 -2.78 18.20
CA SER A 8 -7.11 -1.51 18.66
C SER A 8 -8.39 -1.12 17.91
N LEU A 9 -8.46 -1.32 16.59
CA LEU A 9 -9.68 -1.02 15.84
C LEU A 9 -10.81 -1.99 16.18
N LYS A 10 -10.51 -3.27 16.37
CA LYS A 10 -11.53 -4.27 16.70
C LYS A 10 -12.02 -4.20 18.15
N SER A 11 -11.29 -3.56 19.06
CA SER A 11 -11.79 -3.33 20.42
C SER A 11 -12.91 -2.29 20.44
N GLU A 12 -12.83 -1.28 19.57
CA GLU A 12 -13.85 -0.21 19.45
C GLU A 12 -14.92 -0.52 18.40
N TRP A 13 -14.50 -1.08 17.26
CA TRP A 13 -15.35 -1.39 16.11
C TRP A 13 -15.16 -2.87 15.69
N PRO A 14 -15.89 -3.81 16.32
CA PRO A 14 -15.67 -5.25 16.15
C PRO A 14 -15.78 -5.75 14.69
N ASP A 15 -16.63 -5.11 13.89
CA ASP A 15 -16.86 -5.46 12.48
C ASP A 15 -15.79 -4.91 11.52
N THR A 16 -14.74 -4.27 12.04
CA THR A 16 -13.66 -3.73 11.20
C THR A 16 -12.97 -4.83 10.40
N ARG A 17 -13.02 -4.72 9.07
CA ARG A 17 -12.25 -5.57 8.15
C ARG A 17 -10.83 -5.04 8.05
N VAL A 18 -9.84 -5.89 8.34
CA VAL A 18 -8.40 -5.58 8.22
C VAL A 18 -7.82 -6.41 7.09
N VAL A 19 -7.14 -5.75 6.15
CA VAL A 19 -6.56 -6.38 4.95
C VAL A 19 -5.05 -6.13 4.94
N VAL A 20 -4.28 -7.14 4.54
CA VAL A 20 -2.82 -7.06 4.37
C VAL A 20 -2.48 -7.34 2.92
N LEU A 21 -1.51 -6.60 2.39
CA LEU A 21 -1.00 -6.78 1.04
C LEU A 21 0.26 -7.64 1.08
N GLU A 22 0.39 -8.53 0.11
CA GLU A 22 1.61 -9.28 -0.13
C GLU A 22 1.91 -9.34 -1.64
N PRO A 23 3.16 -9.55 -2.05
CA PRO A 23 3.48 -9.71 -3.46
C PRO A 23 2.91 -11.00 -4.04
N ALA A 24 2.31 -10.88 -5.23
CA ALA A 24 1.99 -12.04 -6.04
C ALA A 24 3.24 -12.88 -6.41
N SER A 25 4.43 -12.27 -6.46
CA SER A 25 5.70 -12.97 -6.74
C SER A 25 6.26 -13.78 -5.57
N SER A 26 5.85 -13.46 -4.33
CA SER A 26 6.30 -14.15 -3.11
C SER A 26 5.17 -14.21 -2.07
N PRO A 27 4.04 -14.89 -2.36
CA PRO A 27 2.85 -14.92 -1.52
C PRO A 27 3.02 -15.88 -0.34
N VAL A 28 3.81 -15.45 0.65
CA VAL A 28 4.13 -16.26 1.84
C VAL A 28 2.90 -16.43 2.74
N ILE A 29 2.06 -15.40 2.86
CA ILE A 29 0.90 -15.40 3.77
C ILE A 29 -0.25 -16.22 3.18
N THR A 30 -0.63 -15.99 1.92
CA THR A 30 -1.79 -16.70 1.33
C THR A 30 -1.46 -18.04 0.70
N LYS A 31 -0.24 -18.26 0.20
CA LYS A 31 0.13 -19.49 -0.53
C LYS A 31 1.36 -20.22 0.02
N GLY A 32 2.00 -19.72 1.07
CA GLY A 32 3.18 -20.35 1.68
C GLY A 32 4.41 -20.44 0.77
N ARG A 33 4.45 -19.66 -0.32
CA ARG A 33 5.52 -19.73 -1.33
C ARG A 33 6.41 -18.49 -1.29
N THR A 34 7.72 -18.72 -1.35
CA THR A 34 8.72 -17.66 -1.52
C THR A 34 9.07 -17.44 -2.99
N GLY A 35 9.48 -16.22 -3.32
CA GLY A 35 10.01 -15.84 -4.62
C GLY A 35 10.83 -14.55 -4.53
N PRO A 36 11.61 -14.21 -5.56
CA PRO A 36 12.46 -13.03 -5.55
C PRO A 36 11.62 -11.76 -5.31
N HIS A 37 12.17 -10.81 -4.52
CA HIS A 37 11.64 -9.44 -4.42
C HIS A 37 12.62 -8.29 -4.12
N ILE A 38 12.41 -7.15 -4.82
CA ILE A 38 13.30 -5.96 -4.81
C ILE A 38 12.68 -4.77 -4.06
N VAL A 39 11.41 -4.83 -3.65
CA VAL A 39 10.85 -3.79 -2.78
C VAL A 39 11.30 -4.05 -1.35
N GLU A 40 12.12 -3.15 -0.80
CA GLU A 40 12.36 -3.07 0.63
C GLU A 40 11.02 -2.83 1.35
N GLY A 41 10.58 -3.82 2.13
CA GLY A 41 9.38 -3.74 2.96
C GLY A 41 8.08 -4.32 2.36
N ILE A 42 7.88 -4.33 1.03
CA ILE A 42 6.63 -4.84 0.39
C ILE A 42 6.87 -5.35 -1.06
N GLY A 43 7.42 -6.55 -1.29
CA GLY A 43 7.24 -7.42 -2.47
C GLY A 43 7.02 -6.92 -3.95
N ILE A 44 7.66 -7.57 -4.96
CA ILE A 44 7.78 -7.11 -6.40
C ILE A 44 6.53 -6.66 -7.14
N ALA A 45 5.35 -7.23 -6.88
CA ALA A 45 4.35 -7.36 -7.96
C ALA A 45 3.69 -6.06 -8.48
N PHE A 46 4.07 -4.86 -8.02
CA PHE A 46 3.33 -3.63 -8.32
C PHE A 46 4.19 -2.37 -8.56
N HIS A 47 5.48 -2.49 -8.90
CA HIS A 47 6.37 -1.33 -9.07
C HIS A 47 5.81 -0.23 -10.00
N GLY A 48 5.16 -0.61 -11.11
CA GLY A 48 4.59 0.36 -12.06
C GLY A 48 3.40 1.14 -11.47
N GLU A 49 2.39 0.42 -10.99
CA GLU A 49 1.19 1.03 -10.41
C GLU A 49 1.48 1.83 -9.15
N GLY A 50 2.34 1.33 -8.27
CA GLY A 50 2.75 2.04 -7.05
C GLY A 50 3.47 3.35 -7.35
N ARG A 51 4.40 3.35 -8.31
CA ARG A 51 5.10 4.57 -8.74
C ARG A 51 4.17 5.56 -9.43
N ALA A 52 3.32 5.07 -10.33
CA ALA A 52 2.30 5.89 -10.97
C ALA A 52 1.40 6.56 -9.93
N MET A 53 0.96 5.81 -8.90
CA MET A 53 0.19 6.36 -7.80
C MET A 53 0.97 7.38 -6.98
N CYS A 54 2.25 7.15 -6.67
CA CYS A 54 3.08 8.15 -5.98
C CYS A 54 3.16 9.47 -6.76
N ARG A 55 3.31 9.41 -8.08
CA ARG A 55 3.34 10.60 -8.95
C ARG A 55 2.01 11.34 -8.92
N ARG A 56 0.90 10.60 -8.97
CA ARG A 56 -0.45 11.16 -8.81
C ARG A 56 -0.63 11.81 -7.45
N LEU A 57 -0.28 11.13 -6.36
CA LEU A 57 -0.34 11.68 -5.00
C LEU A 57 0.48 12.95 -4.84
N ALA A 58 1.68 13.02 -5.42
CA ALA A 58 2.49 14.23 -5.39
C ALA A 58 1.85 15.38 -6.20
N ARG A 59 1.28 15.08 -7.37
CA ARG A 59 0.73 16.09 -8.30
C ARG A 59 -0.67 16.57 -7.92
N GLU A 60 -1.53 15.65 -7.50
CA GLU A 60 -2.96 15.87 -7.25
C GLU A 60 -3.20 16.27 -5.78
N GLU A 61 -2.46 15.68 -4.84
CA GLU A 61 -2.71 15.81 -3.39
C GLU A 61 -1.56 16.51 -2.64
N GLY A 62 -0.45 16.83 -3.31
CA GLY A 62 0.74 17.41 -2.67
C GLY A 62 1.48 16.46 -1.71
N LEU A 63 1.25 15.15 -1.83
CA LEU A 63 1.80 14.13 -0.93
C LEU A 63 3.06 13.49 -1.54
N LEU A 64 4.24 13.88 -1.03
CA LEU A 64 5.52 13.29 -1.42
C LEU A 64 5.81 11.99 -0.62
N VAL A 65 5.39 10.85 -1.17
CA VAL A 65 5.43 9.53 -0.51
C VAL A 65 6.24 8.49 -1.30
N GLY A 66 6.64 7.41 -0.64
CA GLY A 66 7.37 6.31 -1.25
C GLY A 66 6.49 5.28 -1.96
N THR A 67 7.09 4.44 -2.80
CA THR A 67 6.38 3.36 -3.53
C THR A 67 5.52 2.47 -2.63
N PRO A 68 5.98 2.03 -1.44
CA PRO A 68 5.14 1.29 -0.49
C PRO A 68 3.81 1.98 -0.17
N THR A 69 3.84 3.30 0.05
CA THR A 69 2.63 4.11 0.26
C THR A 69 1.75 4.16 -0.99
N GLY A 70 2.34 4.29 -2.18
CA GLY A 70 1.60 4.23 -3.44
C GLY A 70 0.81 2.92 -3.59
N LEU A 71 1.40 1.78 -3.22
CA LEU A 71 0.72 0.48 -3.24
C LEU A 71 -0.45 0.38 -2.27
N ASN A 72 -0.24 0.89 -1.07
CA ASN A 72 -1.28 1.00 -0.04
C ASN A 72 -2.49 1.79 -0.56
N VAL A 73 -2.27 2.89 -1.29
CA VAL A 73 -3.34 3.70 -1.88
C VAL A 73 -4.02 3.01 -3.06
N VAL A 74 -3.25 2.37 -3.97
CA VAL A 74 -3.82 1.58 -5.08
C VAL A 74 -4.75 0.49 -4.53
N ALA A 75 -4.30 -0.25 -3.54
CA ALA A 75 -5.12 -1.30 -2.92
C ALA A 75 -6.33 -0.72 -2.17
N ALA A 76 -6.17 0.40 -1.45
CA ALA A 76 -7.29 1.03 -0.75
C ALA A 76 -8.39 1.47 -1.74
N ILE A 77 -8.01 2.07 -2.88
CA ILE A 77 -8.95 2.46 -3.94
C ILE A 77 -9.64 1.23 -4.56
N ALA A 78 -8.92 0.13 -4.75
CA ALA A 78 -9.52 -1.12 -5.23
C ALA A 78 -10.53 -1.69 -4.22
N LEU A 79 -10.14 -1.77 -2.94
CA LEU A 79 -10.97 -2.29 -1.85
C LEU A 79 -12.20 -1.41 -1.60
N ALA A 80 -12.10 -0.10 -1.77
CA ALA A 80 -13.23 0.82 -1.58
C ALA A 80 -14.41 0.56 -2.53
N LYS A 81 -14.21 -0.21 -3.61
CA LYS A 81 -15.27 -0.61 -4.54
C LYS A 81 -16.15 -1.76 -4.02
N GLU A 82 -15.70 -2.50 -3.00
CA GLU A 82 -16.39 -3.70 -2.49
C GLU A 82 -17.47 -3.44 -1.43
N PRO A 83 -17.25 -2.63 -0.37
CA PRO A 83 -18.08 -2.67 0.85
C PRO A 83 -19.40 -1.87 0.75
N GLY A 84 -19.69 -1.29 -0.42
CA GLY A 84 -20.88 -0.46 -0.66
C GLY A 84 -20.79 0.96 -0.08
N PRO A 85 -21.79 1.81 -0.36
CA PRO A 85 -21.81 3.21 0.07
C PRO A 85 -21.77 3.36 1.60
N GLY A 86 -21.15 4.45 2.08
CA GLY A 86 -21.10 4.80 3.51
C GLY A 86 -20.03 4.08 4.33
N LYS A 87 -19.24 3.19 3.70
CA LYS A 87 -18.08 2.55 4.34
C LYS A 87 -16.80 3.34 4.05
N THR A 88 -15.93 3.42 5.05
CA THR A 88 -14.64 4.12 4.95
C THR A 88 -13.51 3.11 4.86
N VAL A 89 -12.64 3.26 3.87
CA VAL A 89 -11.39 2.52 3.75
C VAL A 89 -10.25 3.44 4.14
N VAL A 90 -9.41 3.00 5.09
CA VAL A 90 -8.24 3.73 5.55
C VAL A 90 -7.00 2.92 5.21
N THR A 91 -5.95 3.61 4.79
CA THR A 91 -4.61 3.03 4.61
C THR A 91 -3.56 3.96 5.20
N VAL A 92 -2.30 3.54 5.20
CA VAL A 92 -1.22 4.26 5.87
C VAL A 92 -0.14 4.67 4.87
N ALA A 93 0.26 5.94 4.93
CA ALA A 93 1.51 6.41 4.36
C ALA A 93 2.66 5.98 5.27
N VAL A 94 3.48 5.05 4.80
CA VAL A 94 4.47 4.34 5.62
C VAL A 94 5.88 4.94 5.51
N ASP A 95 6.07 5.87 4.57
CA ASP A 95 7.35 6.49 4.27
C ASP A 95 7.20 7.78 3.45
N THR A 96 8.32 8.49 3.28
CA THR A 96 8.41 9.73 2.50
C THR A 96 9.13 9.47 1.18
N GLY A 97 8.72 10.21 0.14
CA GLY A 97 9.34 10.15 -1.18
C GLY A 97 10.81 10.61 -1.19
N LEU A 98 11.28 11.33 -0.16
CA LEU A 98 12.67 11.79 -0.04
C LEU A 98 13.67 10.63 -0.04
N ARG A 99 13.27 9.46 0.47
CA ARG A 99 14.11 8.26 0.49
C ARG A 99 14.41 7.70 -0.91
N TYR A 100 13.63 8.12 -1.90
CA TYR A 100 13.66 7.59 -3.27
C TYR A 100 14.18 8.60 -4.29
N MET A 101 14.73 9.74 -3.84
CA MET A 101 15.22 10.83 -4.71
C MET A 101 16.39 10.43 -5.61
N ASN A 102 17.21 9.47 -5.17
CA ASN A 102 18.30 8.93 -5.98
C ASN A 102 17.82 7.91 -7.03
N GLY A 103 16.51 7.62 -7.08
CA GLY A 103 15.90 6.67 -8.01
C GLY A 103 14.97 7.33 -9.02
N ASN A 104 14.27 6.50 -9.80
CA ASN A 104 13.34 6.94 -10.84
C ASN A 104 11.88 7.03 -10.35
N LEU A 105 11.65 7.27 -9.05
CA LEU A 105 10.29 7.40 -8.51
C LEU A 105 9.52 8.55 -9.17
N LEU A 106 10.17 9.72 -9.26
CA LEU A 106 9.59 10.94 -9.82
C LEU A 106 10.15 11.32 -11.21
N ALA A 107 11.15 10.60 -11.71
CA ALA A 107 11.68 10.85 -13.05
C ALA A 107 10.59 10.56 -14.10
N ASP A 108 10.44 11.46 -15.07
CA ASP A 108 9.60 11.22 -16.24
C ASP A 108 10.07 9.96 -16.97
N ALA A 109 9.12 9.16 -17.46
CA ALA A 109 9.38 7.88 -18.13
C ALA A 109 10.03 8.09 -19.50
#